data_AF-A0A8T5MAZ1-F1
#
_entry.id   AF-A0A8T5MAZ1-F1
#
_cell.length_a   1.000
_cell.length_b   1.000
_cell.length_c   1.000
_cell.angle_alpha   90.00
_cell.angle_beta   90.00
_cell.angle_gamma   90.00
#
_symmetry.space_group_name_H-M   'P 1'
#
loop_
_entity.id
_entity.type
_entity.pdbx_description
1 polymer ?
#
loop_
_entity_poly.entity_id
_entity_poly.type
_entity_poly.pdbx_seq_one_letter_code
_entity_poly.pdbx_strand_id
1 'polypeptide(L)'
;MTDETTKPKTEEKKKIEAKPLPVDKEKAREIEEKMKEEKVKSIPPSNETEEKAKEKTEDKKEPVKQEIKKKEEAIAKGAALPISKKHSIYICRLIKNKSIDQAISELEQVIKLKKVVPFKGEIPHRKGMGPGRYPVKAAGYFINLLKGLKGNAITNGLELEKTKICLGSATWANRPMRRGGRLAKRTNVLLKAKEFEEKTMKEGKK
;
A
#
# COMPACT_ATOMS: atom_id res chain seq x y z
N MET A 1 -30.72 50.16 -46.63
CA MET A 1 -30.38 48.78 -47.00
C MET A 1 -30.11 48.04 -45.71
N THR A 2 -31.12 47.33 -45.21
CA THR A 2 -30.97 46.29 -44.20
C THR A 2 -30.14 45.16 -44.79
N ASP A 3 -29.25 44.55 -44.01
CA ASP A 3 -29.16 43.09 -43.88
C ASP A 3 -28.08 42.71 -42.84
N GLU A 4 -28.60 42.29 -41.70
CA GLU A 4 -28.26 41.09 -40.92
C GLU A 4 -26.78 40.67 -40.75
N THR A 5 -26.38 40.72 -39.49
CA THR A 5 -25.29 39.96 -38.85
C THR A 5 -25.20 38.49 -39.28
N THR A 6 -24.06 38.07 -39.84
CA THR A 6 -23.66 36.64 -39.88
C THR A 6 -22.42 36.41 -39.04
N LYS A 7 -22.63 35.86 -37.83
CA LYS A 7 -21.59 35.23 -37.01
C LYS A 7 -20.98 34.01 -37.74
N PRO A 8 -19.69 33.71 -37.57
CA PRO A 8 -19.10 32.49 -38.10
C PRO A 8 -19.73 31.27 -37.42
N LYS A 9 -20.21 30.32 -38.24
CA LYS A 9 -20.76 29.04 -37.80
C LYS A 9 -19.68 28.26 -37.04
N THR A 10 -19.86 28.11 -35.73
CA THR A 10 -19.20 27.08 -34.94
C THR A 10 -19.68 25.72 -35.43
N GLU A 11 -18.78 24.94 -36.02
CA GLU A 11 -19.03 23.53 -36.31
C GLU A 11 -19.19 22.78 -34.98
N GLU A 12 -20.44 22.50 -34.61
CA GLU A 12 -20.76 21.59 -33.53
C GLU A 12 -20.26 20.19 -33.90
N LYS A 13 -19.23 19.72 -33.18
CA LYS A 13 -18.81 18.32 -33.20
C LYS A 13 -19.99 17.49 -32.69
N LYS A 14 -20.72 16.85 -33.60
CA LYS A 14 -21.73 15.84 -33.30
C LYS A 14 -21.13 14.81 -32.35
N LYS A 15 -21.71 14.67 -31.15
CA LYS A 15 -21.47 13.53 -30.27
C LYS A 15 -21.83 12.26 -31.03
N ILE A 16 -20.87 11.36 -31.20
CA ILE A 16 -21.14 10.00 -31.67
C ILE A 16 -21.80 9.29 -30.49
N GLU A 17 -23.12 9.26 -30.44
CA GLU A 17 -23.87 8.37 -29.56
C GLU A 17 -23.72 6.94 -30.07
N ALA A 18 -22.99 6.13 -29.32
CA ALA A 18 -22.94 4.69 -29.57
C ALA A 18 -24.35 4.11 -29.33
N LYS A 19 -25.00 3.65 -30.40
CA LYS A 19 -26.24 2.87 -30.29
C LYS A 19 -25.96 1.65 -29.41
N PRO A 20 -26.75 1.37 -28.36
CA PRO A 20 -26.57 0.17 -27.57
C PRO A 20 -26.85 -1.05 -28.45
N LEU A 21 -25.90 -1.98 -28.47
CA LEU A 21 -26.09 -3.30 -29.08
C LEU A 21 -27.33 -3.97 -28.47
N PRO A 22 -28.14 -4.68 -29.25
CA PRO A 22 -29.27 -5.42 -28.72
C PRO A 22 -28.72 -6.59 -27.91
N VAL A 23 -28.61 -6.40 -26.60
CA VAL A 23 -28.32 -7.48 -25.67
C VAL A 23 -29.67 -8.13 -25.37
N ASP A 24 -29.92 -9.28 -26.00
CA ASP A 24 -31.07 -10.13 -25.70
C ASP A 24 -31.13 -10.33 -24.18
N LYS A 25 -32.15 -9.76 -23.55
CA LYS A 25 -32.35 -9.83 -22.08
C LYS A 25 -32.37 -11.28 -21.57
N GLU A 26 -32.70 -12.22 -22.43
CA GLU A 26 -32.72 -13.66 -22.17
C GLU A 26 -31.30 -14.24 -22.07
N LYS A 27 -30.37 -13.88 -22.97
CA LYS A 27 -28.96 -14.33 -22.89
C LYS A 27 -28.23 -13.74 -21.68
N ALA A 28 -28.56 -12.51 -21.28
CA ALA A 28 -28.01 -11.91 -20.06
C ALA A 28 -28.49 -12.63 -18.79
N ARG A 29 -29.76 -13.08 -18.77
CA ARG A 29 -30.33 -13.89 -17.68
C ARG A 29 -29.72 -15.28 -17.63
N GLU A 30 -29.50 -15.93 -18.77
CA GLU A 30 -28.81 -17.23 -18.83
C GLU A 30 -27.36 -17.15 -18.32
N ILE A 31 -26.65 -16.05 -18.59
CA ILE A 31 -25.29 -15.83 -18.08
C ILE A 31 -25.31 -15.54 -16.57
N GLU A 32 -26.28 -14.77 -16.07
CA GLU A 32 -26.48 -14.55 -14.63
C GLU A 32 -26.88 -15.83 -13.90
N GLU A 33 -27.70 -16.69 -14.50
CA GLU A 33 -28.09 -17.99 -13.94
C GLU A 33 -26.92 -18.97 -13.91
N LYS A 34 -26.11 -19.03 -14.97
CA LYS A 34 -24.86 -19.81 -14.98
C LYS A 34 -23.84 -19.32 -13.95
N MET A 35 -23.71 -18.00 -13.77
CA MET A 35 -22.87 -17.42 -12.71
C MET A 35 -23.42 -17.64 -11.29
N LYS A 36 -24.74 -17.79 -11.13
CA LYS A 36 -25.37 -18.20 -9.86
C LYS A 36 -25.18 -19.68 -9.59
N GLU A 37 -25.29 -20.56 -10.59
CA GLU A 37 -25.01 -21.99 -10.45
C GLU A 37 -23.53 -22.27 -10.11
N GLU A 38 -22.58 -21.53 -10.68
CA GLU A 38 -21.16 -21.62 -10.29
C GLU A 38 -20.87 -21.07 -8.88
N LYS A 39 -21.62 -20.05 -8.44
CA LYS A 39 -21.57 -19.55 -7.04
C LYS A 39 -22.23 -20.51 -6.04
N VAL A 40 -23.24 -21.27 -6.45
CA VAL A 40 -23.89 -22.29 -5.60
C VAL A 40 -23.03 -23.57 -5.49
N LYS A 41 -22.20 -23.89 -6.50
CA LYS A 41 -21.22 -24.99 -6.41
C LYS A 41 -19.97 -24.67 -5.57
N SER A 42 -19.75 -23.40 -5.21
CA SER A 42 -18.57 -22.96 -4.42
C SER A 42 -18.90 -22.44 -3.03
N ILE A 43 -20.16 -22.56 -2.57
CA ILE A 43 -20.58 -22.24 -1.20
C ILE A 43 -21.46 -23.40 -0.70
N PRO A 44 -20.98 -24.27 0.21
CA PRO A 44 -21.84 -25.26 0.84
C PRO A 44 -22.75 -24.60 1.90
N PRO A 45 -24.08 -24.82 1.89
CA PRO A 45 -24.96 -24.48 3.01
C PRO A 45 -25.26 -25.71 3.90
N SER A 46 -25.90 -25.45 5.06
CA SER A 46 -26.43 -26.37 6.11
C SER A 46 -25.40 -26.75 7.19
N ASN A 47 -25.58 -26.53 8.50
CA ASN A 47 -26.75 -26.47 9.39
C ASN A 47 -27.61 -27.74 9.49
N GLU A 48 -27.19 -28.87 8.92
CA GLU A 48 -27.78 -30.19 9.18
C GLU A 48 -26.70 -31.30 9.28
N THR A 49 -25.66 -31.04 10.06
CA THR A 49 -24.73 -32.09 10.52
C THR A 49 -24.32 -31.84 11.96
N GLU A 50 -25.29 -31.72 12.86
CA GLU A 50 -25.04 -31.82 14.32
C GLU A 50 -24.96 -33.28 14.79
N GLU A 51 -25.23 -34.27 13.92
CA GLU A 51 -25.25 -35.70 14.31
C GLU A 51 -24.16 -36.58 13.66
N LYS A 52 -23.30 -36.05 12.78
CA LYS A 52 -22.13 -36.80 12.23
C LYS A 52 -20.76 -36.26 12.67
N ALA A 53 -20.73 -35.30 13.58
CA ALA A 53 -19.50 -34.70 14.11
C ALA A 53 -18.93 -35.41 15.36
N LYS A 54 -19.52 -36.53 15.79
CA LYS A 54 -19.11 -37.27 17.01
C LYS A 54 -18.17 -38.46 16.79
N GLU A 55 -17.72 -38.75 15.56
CA GLU A 55 -16.90 -39.96 15.29
C GLU A 55 -15.62 -39.74 14.48
N LYS A 56 -15.08 -38.51 14.48
CA LYS A 56 -13.68 -38.23 14.12
C LYS A 56 -13.05 -37.25 15.11
N THR A 57 -13.18 -37.58 16.38
CA THR A 57 -12.27 -37.17 17.45
C THR A 57 -11.08 -38.13 17.44
N GLU A 58 -9.90 -37.64 17.83
CA GLU A 58 -8.60 -38.37 17.88
C GLU A 58 -7.96 -38.53 16.48
N ASP A 59 -7.32 -37.53 15.87
CA ASP A 59 -6.01 -37.00 16.26
C ASP A 59 -5.86 -35.54 15.80
N LYS A 60 -6.53 -34.61 16.48
CA LYS A 60 -6.14 -33.20 16.40
C LYS A 60 -4.88 -33.04 17.25
N LYS A 61 -3.73 -33.17 16.61
CA LYS A 61 -2.43 -32.78 17.16
C LYS A 61 -2.57 -31.37 17.70
N GLU A 62 -2.62 -31.22 19.03
CA GLU A 62 -2.71 -29.92 19.69
C GLU A 62 -1.62 -29.02 19.10
N PRO A 63 -1.93 -27.77 18.69
CA PRO A 63 -0.89 -26.88 18.20
C PRO A 63 0.05 -26.64 19.37
N VAL A 64 1.21 -27.29 19.31
CA VAL A 64 2.31 -27.13 20.26
C VAL A 64 2.48 -25.63 20.47
N LYS A 65 2.20 -25.16 21.69
CA LYS A 65 2.43 -23.76 22.10
C LYS A 65 3.92 -23.49 22.00
N GLN A 66 4.37 -23.11 20.82
CA GLN A 66 5.73 -22.65 20.61
C GLN A 66 5.87 -21.34 21.36
N GLU A 67 6.69 -21.34 22.42
CA GLU A 67 7.00 -20.15 23.18
C GLU A 67 7.63 -19.10 22.25
N ILE A 68 6.88 -18.02 22.01
CA ILE A 68 7.32 -16.93 21.13
C ILE A 68 8.41 -16.16 21.89
N LYS A 69 9.67 -16.38 21.52
CA LYS A 69 10.79 -15.59 22.04
C LYS A 69 10.64 -14.14 21.59
N LYS A 70 10.23 -13.28 22.53
CA LYS A 70 10.07 -11.84 22.27
C LYS A 70 11.43 -11.23 21.91
N LYS A 71 11.52 -10.62 20.73
CA LYS A 71 12.71 -9.85 20.33
C LYS A 71 12.43 -8.37 20.54
N GLU A 72 13.48 -7.60 20.82
CA GLU A 72 13.35 -6.16 21.06
C GLU A 72 13.02 -5.34 19.80
N GLU A 73 13.45 -5.81 18.61
CA GLU A 73 13.26 -5.08 17.36
C GLU A 73 12.77 -5.97 16.21
N ALA A 74 11.89 -5.40 15.38
CA ALA A 74 11.53 -5.96 14.09
C ALA A 74 12.35 -5.28 13.00
N ILE A 75 12.87 -6.09 12.07
CA ILE A 75 13.75 -5.62 10.99
C ILE A 75 13.15 -6.02 9.65
N ALA A 76 13.11 -5.10 8.70
CA ALA A 76 12.83 -5.37 7.30
C ALA A 76 13.93 -4.82 6.41
N LYS A 77 14.41 -5.63 5.46
CA LYS A 77 15.51 -5.28 4.57
C LYS A 77 15.05 -5.40 3.11
N GLY A 78 15.30 -4.37 2.33
CA GLY A 78 15.16 -4.40 0.88
C GLY A 78 16.54 -4.36 0.22
N ALA A 79 16.94 -5.43 -0.45
CA ALA A 79 18.23 -5.51 -1.14
C ALA A 79 18.09 -5.08 -2.60
N ALA A 80 19.04 -4.27 -3.09
CA ALA A 80 19.19 -3.87 -4.49
C ALA A 80 17.88 -3.39 -5.18
N LEU A 81 17.05 -2.64 -4.46
CA LEU A 81 15.78 -2.13 -4.99
C LEU A 81 16.01 -1.16 -6.16
N PRO A 82 15.23 -1.23 -7.26
CA PRO A 82 15.41 -0.41 -8.46
C PRO A 82 14.84 1.01 -8.30
N ILE A 83 15.19 1.68 -7.20
CA ILE A 83 14.72 3.00 -6.79
C ILE A 83 15.89 3.95 -6.54
N SER A 84 15.60 5.25 -6.43
CA SER A 84 16.60 6.30 -6.21
C SER A 84 16.91 6.46 -4.73
N LYS A 85 18.21 6.49 -4.36
CA LYS A 85 18.65 6.70 -2.97
C LYS A 85 18.04 7.96 -2.35
N LYS A 86 18.08 9.08 -3.08
CA LYS A 86 17.54 10.36 -2.60
C LYS A 86 16.05 10.24 -2.26
N HIS A 87 15.26 9.57 -3.11
CA HIS A 87 13.83 9.40 -2.86
C HIS A 87 13.59 8.52 -1.63
N SER A 88 14.35 7.43 -1.50
CA SER A 88 14.29 6.54 -0.34
C SER A 88 14.62 7.26 0.97
N ILE A 89 15.64 8.13 0.99
CA ILE A 89 16.00 8.92 2.18
C ILE A 89 14.84 9.82 2.64
N TYR A 90 14.18 10.51 1.71
CA TYR A 90 13.04 11.38 2.06
C TYR A 90 11.83 10.58 2.52
N ILE A 91 11.58 9.40 1.94
CA ILE A 91 10.54 8.49 2.42
C ILE A 91 10.86 7.99 3.82
N CYS A 92 12.10 7.55 4.08
CA CYS A 92 12.54 7.14 5.43
C CYS A 92 12.32 8.25 6.46
N ARG A 93 12.59 9.50 6.10
CA ARG A 93 12.35 10.66 6.96
C ARG A 93 10.85 10.89 7.22
N LEU A 94 10.00 10.69 6.21
CA LEU A 94 8.56 10.85 6.34
C LEU A 94 7.92 9.82 7.27
N ILE A 95 8.36 8.55 7.20
CA ILE A 95 7.78 7.44 7.98
C ILE A 95 8.37 7.28 9.37
N LYS A 96 9.49 7.96 9.67
CA LYS A 96 10.16 7.88 10.97
C LYS A 96 9.19 8.31 12.09
N ASN A 97 9.20 7.58 13.21
CA ASN A 97 8.37 7.78 14.39
C ASN A 97 6.86 7.55 14.20
N LYS A 98 6.43 7.02 13.06
CA LYS A 98 5.02 6.67 12.81
C LYS A 98 4.77 5.19 13.13
N SER A 99 3.52 4.85 13.38
CA SER A 99 3.10 3.45 13.40
C SER A 99 3.17 2.85 11.99
N ILE A 100 3.30 1.53 11.90
CA ILE A 100 3.48 0.84 10.61
C ILE A 100 2.27 1.07 9.70
N ASP A 101 1.06 1.01 10.26
CA ASP A 101 -0.18 1.17 9.49
C ASP A 101 -0.40 2.62 9.02
N GLN A 102 -0.07 3.60 9.86
CA GLN A 102 -0.08 5.01 9.44
C GLN A 102 0.92 5.25 8.31
N ALA A 103 2.13 4.70 8.40
CA ALA A 103 3.13 4.84 7.35
C ALA A 103 2.67 4.23 6.01
N ILE A 104 1.98 3.08 6.03
CA ILE A 104 1.40 2.48 4.83
C ILE A 104 0.34 3.41 4.22
N SER A 105 -0.63 3.86 5.03
CA SER A 105 -1.71 4.75 4.57
C SER A 105 -1.18 6.05 3.95
N GLU A 106 -0.16 6.66 4.56
CA GLU A 106 0.45 7.86 4.00
C GLU A 106 1.13 7.61 2.64
N LEU A 107 1.84 6.49 2.50
CA LEU A 107 2.51 6.16 1.24
C LEU A 107 1.50 5.82 0.13
N GLU A 108 0.36 5.24 0.47
CA GLU A 108 -0.74 5.05 -0.48
C GLU A 108 -1.31 6.39 -0.95
N GLN A 109 -1.43 7.38 -0.07
CA GLN A 109 -1.81 8.74 -0.45
C GLN A 109 -0.76 9.43 -1.33
N VAL A 110 0.53 9.14 -1.13
CA VAL A 110 1.62 9.63 -1.99
C VAL A 110 1.50 9.04 -3.40
N ILE A 111 1.16 7.76 -3.53
CA ILE A 111 0.91 7.11 -4.82
C ILE A 111 -0.28 7.76 -5.53
N LYS A 112 -1.36 8.06 -4.78
CA LYS A 112 -2.54 8.77 -5.28
C LYS A 112 -2.31 10.28 -5.52
N LEU A 113 -1.08 10.77 -5.36
CA LEU A 113 -0.69 12.17 -5.50
C LEU A 113 -1.45 13.15 -4.57
N LYS A 114 -2.03 12.64 -3.49
CA LYS A 114 -2.78 13.44 -2.51
C LYS A 114 -1.87 14.01 -1.42
N LYS A 115 -0.83 13.25 -1.03
CA LYS A 115 0.10 13.64 0.03
C LYS A 115 1.49 13.86 -0.53
N VAL A 116 2.05 15.05 -0.28
CA VAL A 116 3.38 15.44 -0.76
C VAL A 116 4.44 14.87 0.19
N VAL A 117 5.53 14.32 -0.36
CA VAL A 117 6.72 14.01 0.43
C VAL A 117 7.60 15.27 0.48
N PRO A 118 7.94 15.79 1.67
CA PRO A 118 8.78 16.97 1.81
C PRO A 118 10.21 16.63 1.40
N PHE A 119 10.74 17.35 0.41
CA PHE A 119 12.11 17.20 -0.03
C PHE A 119 12.86 18.50 0.29
N LYS A 120 14.15 18.38 0.63
CA LYS A 120 15.04 19.53 0.82
C LYS A 120 15.83 19.80 -0.47
N GLY A 121 16.06 21.09 -0.76
CA GLY A 121 16.83 21.58 -1.91
C GLY A 121 15.98 22.37 -2.90
N GLU A 122 16.52 22.60 -4.09
CA GLU A 122 15.92 23.36 -5.19
C GLU A 122 14.78 22.57 -5.85
N ILE A 123 13.60 22.57 -5.22
CA ILE A 123 12.44 21.83 -5.67
C ILE A 123 11.22 22.75 -5.70
N PRO A 124 10.36 22.65 -6.72
CA PRO A 124 9.13 23.43 -6.79
C PRO A 124 8.27 23.26 -5.53
N HIS A 125 7.74 24.38 -5.03
CA HIS A 125 6.79 24.38 -3.93
C HIS A 125 5.46 23.74 -4.36
N ARG A 126 4.73 23.19 -3.40
CA ARG A 126 3.40 22.60 -3.62
C ARG A 126 2.34 23.40 -2.87
N LYS A 127 1.10 23.37 -3.33
CA LYS A 127 0.02 24.13 -2.67
C LYS A 127 -0.19 23.60 -1.25
N GLY A 128 -0.16 24.48 -0.25
CA GLY A 128 -0.37 24.14 1.17
C GLY A 128 0.80 23.42 1.85
N MET A 129 1.94 23.25 1.18
CA MET A 129 3.13 22.57 1.71
C MET A 129 4.39 23.23 1.14
N GLY A 130 5.52 23.16 1.84
CA GLY A 130 6.81 23.64 1.30
C GLY A 130 7.32 22.85 0.07
N PRO A 131 8.62 22.89 -0.23
CA PRO A 131 9.20 22.13 -1.33
C PRO A 131 8.95 20.61 -1.18
N GLY A 132 8.51 19.96 -2.26
CA GLY A 132 8.18 18.54 -2.20
C GLY A 132 7.86 17.86 -3.53
N ARG A 133 7.93 16.53 -3.53
CA ARG A 133 7.69 15.67 -4.71
C ARG A 133 6.83 14.45 -4.34
N TYR A 134 6.34 13.75 -5.37
CA TYR A 134 5.60 12.50 -5.24
C TYR A 134 6.44 11.33 -5.76
N PRO A 135 7.23 10.63 -4.92
CA PRO A 135 8.06 9.51 -5.34
C PRO A 135 7.24 8.21 -5.50
N VAL A 136 6.32 8.17 -6.47
CA VAL A 136 5.36 7.06 -6.69
C VAL A 136 6.04 5.69 -6.73
N LYS A 137 7.09 5.55 -7.56
CA LYS A 137 7.81 4.28 -7.68
C LYS A 137 8.40 3.82 -6.34
N ALA A 138 9.05 4.72 -5.62
CA ALA A 138 9.70 4.36 -4.36
C ALA A 138 8.67 4.05 -3.27
N ALA A 139 7.57 4.81 -3.19
CA ALA A 139 6.47 4.56 -2.26
C ALA A 139 5.91 3.14 -2.41
N GLY A 140 5.71 2.64 -3.64
CA GLY A 140 5.26 1.27 -3.88
C GLY A 140 6.17 0.20 -3.28
N TYR A 141 7.49 0.32 -3.44
CA TYR A 141 8.44 -0.62 -2.82
C TYR A 141 8.46 -0.51 -1.30
N PHE A 142 8.32 0.68 -0.74
CA PHE A 142 8.28 0.88 0.71
C PHE A 142 7.02 0.30 1.35
N ILE A 143 5.85 0.37 0.70
CA ILE A 143 4.62 -0.27 1.19
C ILE A 143 4.84 -1.77 1.34
N ASN A 144 5.44 -2.42 0.33
CA ASN A 144 5.73 -3.86 0.40
C ASN A 144 6.70 -4.19 1.53
N LEU A 145 7.74 -3.38 1.73
CA LEU A 145 8.67 -3.54 2.86
C LEU A 145 7.99 -3.35 4.23
N LEU A 146 7.08 -2.38 4.36
CA LEU A 146 6.34 -2.14 5.60
C LEU A 146 5.35 -3.26 5.92
N LYS A 147 4.70 -3.85 4.90
CA LYS A 147 3.89 -5.06 5.08
C LYS A 147 4.73 -6.23 5.62
N GLY A 148 5.93 -6.42 5.09
CA GLY A 148 6.89 -7.39 5.63
C GLY A 148 7.34 -7.05 7.05
N LEU A 149 7.57 -5.76 7.35
CA LEU A 149 7.91 -5.30 8.70
C LEU A 149 6.79 -5.58 9.71
N LYS A 150 5.52 -5.41 9.30
CA LYS A 150 4.34 -5.75 10.11
C LYS A 150 4.31 -7.24 10.42
N GLY A 151 4.53 -8.10 9.43
CA GLY A 151 4.64 -9.54 9.64
C GLY A 151 5.76 -9.90 10.62
N ASN A 152 6.94 -9.29 10.44
CA ASN A 152 8.09 -9.53 11.31
C ASN A 152 7.86 -9.07 12.76
N ALA A 153 7.09 -7.99 12.96
CA ALA A 153 6.71 -7.52 14.29
C ALA A 153 5.83 -8.56 15.00
N ILE A 154 4.82 -9.10 14.30
CA ILE A 154 3.94 -10.15 14.84
C ILE A 154 4.75 -11.41 15.19
N THR A 155 5.62 -11.87 14.29
CA THR A 155 6.44 -13.08 14.55
C THR A 155 7.42 -12.90 15.71
N ASN A 156 7.86 -11.66 15.95
CA ASN A 156 8.75 -11.33 17.06
C ASN A 156 8.01 -11.08 18.38
N GLY A 157 6.68 -11.21 18.41
CA GLY A 157 5.86 -10.97 19.60
C GLY A 157 5.77 -9.48 19.99
N LEU A 158 5.92 -8.57 19.02
CA LEU A 158 5.78 -7.14 19.26
C LEU A 158 4.31 -6.70 19.13
N GLU A 159 3.88 -5.82 20.02
CA GLU A 159 2.55 -5.22 20.00
C GLU A 159 2.48 -4.10 18.95
N LEU A 160 1.61 -4.27 17.95
CA LEU A 160 1.56 -3.39 16.76
C LEU A 160 1.22 -1.94 17.09
N GLU A 161 0.40 -1.70 18.11
CA GLU A 161 -0.05 -0.37 18.50
C GLU A 161 1.07 0.46 19.12
N LYS A 162 1.92 -0.18 19.94
CA LYS A 162 3.08 0.44 20.60
C LYS A 162 4.32 0.45 19.70
N THR A 163 4.30 -0.32 18.62
CA THR A 163 5.43 -0.44 17.70
C THR A 163 5.52 0.76 16.74
N LYS A 164 6.63 1.50 16.83
CA LYS A 164 6.92 2.64 15.95
C LYS A 164 8.20 2.41 15.16
N ILE A 165 8.25 2.98 13.95
CA ILE A 165 9.44 2.89 13.09
C ILE A 165 10.53 3.80 13.68
N CYS A 166 11.57 3.19 14.25
CA CYS A 166 12.67 3.89 14.90
C CYS A 166 13.74 4.36 13.88
N LEU A 167 14.13 3.46 12.97
CA LEU A 167 15.19 3.70 12.01
C LEU A 167 14.73 3.38 10.59
N GLY A 168 14.89 4.33 9.69
CA GLY A 168 14.83 4.11 8.25
C GLY A 168 16.13 4.58 7.61
N SER A 169 16.89 3.64 7.04
CA SER A 169 18.16 3.92 6.37
C SER A 169 18.10 3.47 4.92
N ALA A 170 18.69 4.26 4.03
CA ALA A 170 18.79 3.97 2.60
C ALA A 170 20.20 4.24 2.09
N THR A 171 20.89 3.19 1.65
CA THR A 171 22.25 3.22 1.13
C THR A 171 22.29 2.84 -0.35
N TRP A 172 23.41 3.11 -1.03
CA TRP A 172 23.61 2.59 -2.38
C TRP A 172 23.79 1.07 -2.35
N ALA A 173 23.25 0.39 -3.35
CA ALA A 173 23.52 -1.02 -3.62
C ALA A 173 24.50 -1.15 -4.79
N ASN A 174 24.88 -2.38 -5.16
CA ASN A 174 25.59 -2.61 -6.42
C ASN A 174 24.73 -2.10 -7.59
N ARG A 175 25.32 -1.25 -8.44
CA ARG A 175 24.62 -0.56 -9.53
C ARG A 175 25.14 -1.08 -10.86
N PRO A 176 24.41 -1.97 -11.56
CA PRO A 176 24.87 -2.45 -12.86
C PRO A 176 24.97 -1.30 -13.86
N MET A 177 25.97 -1.38 -14.73
CA MET A 177 26.18 -0.43 -15.81
C MET A 177 25.02 -0.51 -16.81
N ARG A 178 24.55 0.63 -17.30
CA ARG A 178 23.60 0.73 -18.41
C ARG A 178 24.34 1.17 -19.68
N ARG A 179 23.67 1.06 -20.82
CA ARG A 179 24.16 1.57 -22.12
C ARG A 179 24.65 3.03 -21.97
N GLY A 180 25.81 3.31 -22.55
CA GLY A 180 26.46 4.62 -22.46
C GLY A 180 27.13 4.91 -21.12
N GLY A 181 27.53 3.87 -20.37
CA GLY A 181 28.37 4.00 -19.18
C GLY A 181 27.67 4.60 -17.94
N ARG A 182 26.35 4.71 -17.94
CA ARG A 182 25.59 5.25 -16.80
C ARG A 182 25.23 4.15 -15.81
N LEU A 183 25.53 4.36 -14.53
CA LEU A 183 25.13 3.42 -13.48
C LEU A 183 23.61 3.44 -13.24
N ALA A 184 22.99 2.25 -13.13
CA ALA A 184 21.59 2.13 -12.75
C ALA A 184 21.35 2.67 -11.32
N LYS A 185 20.12 3.06 -10.99
CA LYS A 185 19.76 3.38 -9.60
C LYS A 185 19.37 2.10 -8.88
N ARG A 186 20.15 1.74 -7.86
CA ARG A 186 19.90 0.61 -6.95
C ARG A 186 20.16 1.05 -5.52
N THR A 187 19.29 0.67 -4.60
CA THR A 187 19.39 1.06 -3.19
C THR A 187 19.12 -0.13 -2.27
N ASN A 188 19.88 -0.19 -1.19
CA ASN A 188 19.56 -1.04 -0.06
C ASN A 188 18.77 -0.21 0.95
N VAL A 189 17.71 -0.78 1.50
CA VAL A 189 16.86 -0.13 2.51
C VAL A 189 16.82 -1.01 3.75
N LEU A 190 16.99 -0.38 4.92
CA LEU A 190 16.87 -1.01 6.22
C LEU A 190 15.82 -0.26 7.03
N LEU A 191 14.76 -0.96 7.45
CA LEU A 191 13.76 -0.46 8.37
C LEU A 191 13.87 -1.24 9.69
N LYS A 192 13.87 -0.52 10.80
CA LYS A 192 13.76 -1.10 12.14
C LYS A 192 12.58 -0.48 12.88
N ALA A 193 11.79 -1.33 13.52
CA ALA A 193 10.73 -0.92 14.41
C ALA A 193 10.97 -1.47 15.82
N LYS A 194 10.58 -0.68 16.82
CA LYS A 194 10.70 -1.00 18.24
C LYS A 194 9.41 -0.60 18.95
N GLU A 195 9.09 -1.28 20.03
CA GLU A 195 8.05 -0.84 20.96
C GLU A 195 8.53 0.43 21.68
N PHE A 196 7.65 1.43 21.74
CA PHE A 196 7.86 2.59 22.58
C PHE A 196 6.81 2.58 23.67
N GLU A 197 7.26 2.61 24.93
CA GLU A 197 6.38 2.89 26.05
C GLU A 197 6.01 4.38 26.03
N GLU A 198 4.72 4.66 26.10
CA GLU A 198 4.26 6.03 26.25
C GLU A 198 4.68 6.51 27.63
N LYS A 199 5.63 7.46 27.68
CA LYS A 199 5.92 8.17 28.91
C LYS A 199 4.68 9.00 29.24
N THR A 200 3.88 8.55 30.20
CA THR A 200 2.83 9.37 30.80
C THR A 200 3.47 10.69 31.19
N MET A 201 3.06 11.78 30.54
CA MET A 201 3.49 13.12 30.92
C MET A 201 3.06 13.30 32.38
N LYS A 202 4.01 13.31 33.31
CA LYS A 202 3.72 13.80 34.66
C LYS A 202 3.33 15.25 34.47
N GLU A 203 2.04 15.53 34.58
CA GLU A 203 1.50 16.88 34.57
C GLU A 203 2.29 17.69 35.59
N GLY A 204 3.10 18.63 35.09
CA GLY A 204 3.82 19.55 35.95
C GLY A 204 2.80 20.38 36.70
N LYS A 205 2.65 20.10 38.00
CA LYS A 205 2.08 21.04 38.96
C LYS A 205 2.79 22.38 38.74
N LYS A 206 2.02 23.37 38.26
CA LYS A 206 2.37 24.78 38.39
C LYS A 206 2.30 25.17 39.87
#